data_AF-A0A2H5YYU7-F1
#
_entry.id   AF-A0A2H5YYU7-F1
#
_cell.length_a   1.000
_cell.length_b   1.000
_cell.length_c   1.000
_cell.angle_alpha   90.00
_cell.angle_beta   90.00
_cell.angle_gamma   90.00
#
_symmetry.space_group_name_H-M   'P 1'
#
loop_
_entity.id
_entity.type
_entity.pdbx_description
1 polymer ?
#
loop_
_entity_poly.entity_id
_entity_poly.type
_entity_poly.pdbx_seq_one_letter_code
_entity_poly.pdbx_strand_id
1 'polypeptide(L)'
;MAFTVQDFEDLVRLLELHPEWRAQLRRLLLTEELLVMPERLARVEQLLVEQAGQLQELRRIAEEHTRQLEALRHIVEGHTQELRELRAIAEEHTRQLQEHTRELRELRRIAEEHTRQLQEHTQQLQEHTQQLRELRAIAEEHTRQLQEHTRQLQEHTKELQELRRIVEEHTRQLLALTREVGELREAVRVLEERLDRLSQRVDAALGQVFELRAQQRLSSWLGRLVRGMRVRPPGEWEQEFRARLGDEAFDRLLDADLLVRGRLRNDDAREVWLVVEVSWVIDLRDVDRVLEWAALLRAAGLTAVPVVLGSRLTDEARLLAQRDGVLVEADEQSVRSEGWERVQERWVA
;
A
#
# COMPACT_ATOMS: atom_id res chain seq x y z
N MET A 1 134.22 52.61 -140.66
CA MET A 1 133.86 51.30 -141.22
C MET A 1 132.53 50.89 -140.61
N ALA A 2 131.60 50.41 -141.43
CA ALA A 2 130.26 50.05 -140.99
C ALA A 2 130.35 48.75 -140.18
N PHE A 3 129.92 48.77 -138.92
CA PHE A 3 129.79 47.58 -138.09
C PHE A 3 128.74 46.67 -138.73
N THR A 4 129.14 45.49 -139.20
CA THR A 4 128.28 44.56 -139.92
C THR A 4 127.72 43.48 -138.99
N VAL A 5 126.75 42.71 -139.49
CA VAL A 5 126.16 41.59 -138.73
C VAL A 5 127.21 40.52 -138.41
N GLN A 6 128.21 40.32 -139.28
CA GLN A 6 129.33 39.40 -139.00
C GLN A 6 130.20 39.89 -137.84
N ASP A 7 130.49 41.20 -137.76
CA ASP A 7 131.24 41.76 -136.62
C ASP A 7 130.48 41.58 -135.29
N PHE A 8 129.15 41.61 -135.31
CA PHE A 8 128.32 41.31 -134.14
C PHE A 8 128.37 39.82 -133.77
N GLU A 9 128.27 38.92 -134.76
CA GLU A 9 128.38 37.47 -134.53
C GLU A 9 129.77 37.07 -134.01
N ASP A 10 130.84 37.69 -134.51
CA ASP A 10 132.21 37.48 -134.02
C ASP A 10 132.39 38.01 -132.60
N LEU A 11 131.79 39.17 -132.27
CA LEU A 11 131.76 39.68 -130.89
C LEU A 11 131.03 38.72 -129.96
N VAL A 12 129.89 38.16 -130.36
CA VAL A 12 129.16 37.16 -129.57
C VAL A 12 130.02 35.91 -129.36
N ARG A 13 130.67 35.41 -130.42
CA ARG A 13 131.56 34.23 -130.35
C ARG A 13 132.77 34.46 -129.42
N LEU A 14 133.37 35.66 -129.44
CA LEU A 14 134.44 36.07 -128.52
C LEU A 14 133.95 36.16 -127.07
N LEU A 15 132.75 36.70 -126.84
CA LEU A 15 132.17 36.81 -125.49
C LEU A 15 131.74 35.46 -124.91
N GLU A 16 131.48 34.45 -125.75
CA GLU A 16 131.25 33.06 -125.32
C GLU A 16 132.57 32.34 -124.96
N LEU A 17 133.64 32.58 -125.73
CA LEU A 17 134.98 32.02 -125.47
C LEU A 17 135.68 32.67 -124.26
N HIS A 18 135.40 33.96 -123.99
CA HIS A 18 136.03 34.74 -122.92
C HIS A 18 134.97 35.26 -121.92
N PRO A 19 134.65 34.49 -120.87
CA PRO A 19 133.67 34.87 -119.85
C PRO A 19 133.99 36.21 -119.18
N GLU A 20 135.27 36.54 -119.02
CA GLU A 20 135.73 37.82 -118.48
C GLU A 20 135.24 39.04 -119.27
N TRP A 21 135.23 38.97 -120.61
CA TRP A 21 134.81 40.09 -121.46
C TRP A 21 133.29 40.29 -121.41
N ARG A 22 132.54 39.18 -121.35
CA ARG A 22 131.09 39.20 -121.15
C ARG A 22 130.73 39.84 -119.82
N ALA A 23 131.47 39.57 -118.75
CA ALA A 23 131.26 40.21 -117.47
C ALA A 23 131.52 41.74 -117.51
N GLN A 24 132.57 42.19 -118.20
CA GLN A 24 132.87 43.62 -118.37
C GLN A 24 131.81 44.36 -119.19
N LEU A 25 131.41 43.81 -120.35
CA LEU A 25 130.37 44.40 -121.19
C LEU A 25 129.02 44.46 -120.45
N ARG A 26 128.71 43.45 -119.63
CA ARG A 26 127.51 43.40 -118.80
C ARG A 26 127.48 44.51 -117.74
N ARG A 27 128.63 44.90 -117.17
CA ARG A 27 128.73 46.04 -116.23
C ARG A 27 128.63 47.41 -116.91
N LEU A 28 129.08 47.54 -118.17
CA LEU A 28 128.99 48.81 -118.92
C LEU A 28 127.59 49.08 -119.47
N LEU A 29 126.85 48.03 -119.86
CA LEU A 29 125.50 48.15 -120.45
C LEU A 29 124.37 48.12 -119.42
N LEU A 30 124.57 47.48 -118.25
CA LEU A 30 123.54 47.35 -117.21
C LEU A 30 123.99 48.08 -115.95
N THR A 31 123.14 48.98 -115.44
CA THR A 31 123.29 49.61 -114.13
C THR A 31 123.27 48.57 -113.01
N GLU A 32 123.97 48.82 -111.89
CA GLU A 32 124.01 47.91 -110.73
C GLU A 32 122.61 47.48 -110.26
N GLU A 33 121.61 48.36 -110.39
CA GLU A 33 120.23 48.08 -110.02
C GLU A 33 119.57 46.98 -110.87
N LEU A 34 119.90 46.91 -112.17
CA LEU A 34 119.43 45.85 -113.08
C LEU A 34 120.17 44.52 -112.87
N LEU A 35 121.38 44.57 -112.30
CA LEU A 35 122.16 43.37 -111.98
C LEU A 35 121.63 42.66 -110.73
N VAL A 36 121.11 43.40 -109.74
CA VAL A 36 120.56 42.86 -108.47
C VAL A 36 119.06 42.53 -108.56
N MET A 37 118.38 43.01 -109.61
CA MET A 37 116.94 42.79 -109.83
C MET A 37 116.50 41.31 -109.79
N PRO A 38 117.22 40.33 -110.38
CA PRO A 38 116.85 38.92 -110.31
C PRO A 38 116.82 38.39 -108.87
N GLU A 39 117.75 38.84 -108.01
CA GLU A 39 117.79 38.47 -106.60
C GLU A 39 116.65 39.12 -105.80
N ARG A 40 116.30 40.37 -106.12
CA ARG A 40 115.13 41.05 -105.55
C ARG A 40 113.82 40.36 -105.96
N LEU A 41 113.70 39.98 -107.24
CA LEU A 41 112.55 39.24 -107.76
C LEU A 41 112.43 37.86 -107.11
N ALA A 42 113.53 37.11 -107.01
CA ALA A 42 113.55 35.83 -106.30
C ALA A 42 113.16 35.97 -104.82
N ARG A 43 113.58 37.06 -104.16
CA ARG A 43 113.18 37.35 -102.77
C ARG A 43 111.70 37.70 -102.64
N VAL A 44 111.16 38.46 -103.59
CA VAL A 44 109.72 38.75 -103.65
C VAL A 44 108.92 37.47 -103.94
N GLU A 45 109.35 36.64 -104.87
CA GLU A 45 108.74 35.33 -105.15
C GLU A 45 108.76 34.43 -103.92
N GLN A 46 109.89 34.36 -103.20
CA GLN A 46 109.99 33.62 -101.94
C GLN A 46 109.00 34.15 -100.89
N LEU A 47 108.93 35.47 -100.72
CA LEU A 47 107.97 36.09 -99.79
C LEU A 47 106.51 35.84 -100.21
N LEU A 48 106.21 35.84 -101.52
CA LEU A 48 104.87 35.53 -102.03
C LEU A 48 104.51 34.06 -101.80
N VAL A 49 105.46 33.14 -101.97
CA VAL A 49 105.26 31.70 -101.67
C VAL A 49 105.06 31.50 -100.17
N GLU A 50 105.86 32.18 -99.33
CA GLU A 50 105.72 32.13 -97.88
C GLU A 50 104.37 32.70 -97.42
N GLN A 51 103.96 33.86 -97.95
CA GLN A 51 102.64 34.45 -97.68
C GLN A 51 101.50 33.57 -98.19
N ALA A 52 101.62 32.96 -99.37
CA ALA A 52 100.63 32.03 -99.89
C ALA A 52 100.48 30.80 -98.97
N GLY A 53 101.60 30.28 -98.45
CA GLY A 53 101.61 29.20 -97.45
C GLY A 53 100.93 29.61 -96.14
N GLN A 54 101.25 30.80 -95.63
CA GLN A 54 100.60 31.35 -94.42
C GLN A 54 99.09 31.55 -94.61
N LEU A 55 98.65 32.05 -95.77
CA LEU A 55 97.23 32.22 -96.09
C LEU A 55 96.51 30.86 -96.20
N GLN A 56 97.16 29.83 -96.74
CA GLN A 56 96.60 28.48 -96.77
C GLN A 56 96.46 27.89 -95.36
N GLU A 57 97.46 28.08 -94.50
CA GLU A 57 97.39 27.60 -93.11
C GLU A 57 96.32 28.34 -92.31
N LEU A 58 96.24 29.67 -92.44
CA LEU A 58 95.16 30.46 -91.83
C LEU A 58 93.78 30.03 -92.32
N ARG A 59 93.64 29.73 -93.61
CA ARG A 59 92.40 29.20 -94.17
C ARG A 59 92.05 27.84 -93.57
N ARG A 60 93.03 26.95 -93.42
CA ARG A 60 92.82 25.64 -92.79
C ARG A 60 92.37 25.77 -91.33
N ILE A 61 93.01 26.66 -90.57
CA ILE A 61 92.60 26.97 -89.19
C ILE A 61 91.19 27.56 -89.16
N ALA A 62 90.85 28.46 -90.08
CA ALA A 62 89.50 29.03 -90.16
C ALA A 62 88.44 27.96 -90.49
N GLU A 63 88.72 27.05 -91.41
CA GLU A 63 87.85 25.91 -91.74
C GLU A 63 87.69 24.96 -90.53
N GLU A 64 88.76 24.70 -89.78
CA GLU A 64 88.71 23.90 -88.55
C GLU A 64 87.90 24.58 -87.44
N HIS A 65 88.10 25.87 -87.20
CA HIS A 65 87.29 26.65 -86.27
C HIS A 65 85.82 26.68 -86.70
N THR A 66 85.53 26.75 -88.00
CA THR A 66 84.15 26.69 -88.52
C THR A 66 83.50 25.36 -88.15
N ARG A 67 84.20 24.23 -88.36
CA ARG A 67 83.72 22.90 -87.96
C ARG A 67 83.52 22.78 -86.45
N GLN A 68 84.44 23.33 -85.66
CA GLN A 68 84.31 23.36 -84.19
C GLN A 68 83.10 24.20 -83.74
N LEU A 69 82.86 25.35 -84.37
CA LEU A 69 81.69 26.18 -84.10
C LEU A 69 80.38 25.46 -84.48
N GLU A 70 80.35 24.73 -85.58
CA GLU A 70 79.19 23.90 -85.97
C GLU A 70 78.95 22.76 -84.97
N ALA A 71 80.00 22.07 -84.52
CA ALA A 71 79.89 21.03 -83.49
C ALA A 71 79.39 21.59 -82.15
N LEU A 72 79.95 22.72 -81.70
CA LEU A 72 79.50 23.42 -80.50
C LEU A 72 78.05 23.87 -80.62
N ARG A 73 77.63 24.36 -81.79
CA ARG A 73 76.24 24.74 -82.05
C ARG A 73 75.30 23.55 -81.88
N HIS A 74 75.64 22.39 -82.45
CA HIS A 74 74.84 21.17 -82.27
C HIS A 74 74.75 20.74 -80.81
N ILE A 75 75.84 20.83 -80.05
CA ILE A 75 75.84 20.53 -78.60
C ILE A 75 74.91 21.50 -77.85
N VAL A 76 75.00 22.81 -78.15
CA VAL A 76 74.13 23.83 -77.54
C VAL A 76 72.67 23.60 -77.90
N GLU A 77 72.35 23.24 -79.15
CA GLU A 77 71.00 22.88 -79.57
C GLU A 77 70.49 21.64 -78.81
N GLY A 78 71.32 20.62 -78.63
CA GLY A 78 71.02 19.42 -77.82
C GLY A 78 70.72 19.76 -76.36
N HIS A 79 71.62 20.48 -75.67
CA HIS A 79 71.40 20.92 -74.30
C HIS A 79 70.18 21.84 -74.17
N THR A 80 69.89 22.67 -75.18
CA THR A 80 68.68 23.52 -75.18
C THR A 80 67.42 22.66 -75.22
N GLN A 81 67.44 21.56 -75.96
CA GLN A 81 66.32 20.62 -76.01
C GLN A 81 66.16 19.86 -74.68
N GLU A 82 67.25 19.36 -74.11
CA GLU A 82 67.25 18.71 -72.79
C GLU A 82 66.73 19.65 -71.70
N LEU A 83 67.14 20.92 -71.70
CA LEU A 83 66.64 21.93 -70.76
C LEU A 83 65.14 22.18 -70.92
N ARG A 84 64.59 22.12 -72.14
CA ARG A 84 63.13 22.23 -72.36
C ARG A 84 62.39 21.03 -71.81
N GLU A 85 62.93 19.82 -72.01
CA GLU A 85 62.33 18.58 -71.50
C GLU A 85 62.36 18.57 -69.96
N LEU A 86 63.50 18.90 -69.35
CA LEU A 86 63.61 19.04 -67.89
C LEU A 86 62.66 20.10 -67.34
N ARG A 87 62.49 21.23 -68.04
CA ARG A 87 61.52 22.26 -67.65
C ARG A 87 60.09 21.75 -67.72
N ALA A 88 59.72 21.03 -68.77
CA ALA A 88 58.38 20.45 -68.91
C ALA A 88 58.09 19.44 -67.79
N ILE A 89 59.06 18.58 -67.45
CA ILE A 89 58.95 17.64 -66.32
C ILE A 89 58.81 18.40 -65.00
N ALA A 90 59.60 19.46 -64.78
CA ALA A 90 59.50 20.28 -63.57
C ALA A 90 58.15 20.99 -63.44
N GLU A 91 57.59 21.49 -64.55
CA GLU A 91 56.26 22.10 -64.59
C GLU A 91 55.16 21.07 -64.27
N GLU A 92 55.29 19.84 -64.76
CA GLU A 92 54.35 18.74 -64.47
C GLU A 92 54.42 18.31 -63.00
N HIS A 93 55.62 18.10 -62.45
CA HIS A 93 55.79 17.82 -61.02
C HIS A 93 55.25 18.96 -60.15
N THR A 94 55.38 20.21 -60.60
CA THR A 94 54.79 21.37 -59.90
C THR A 94 53.26 21.30 -59.88
N ARG A 95 52.63 20.89 -60.99
CA ARG A 95 51.16 20.68 -61.04
C ARG A 95 50.73 19.55 -60.12
N GLN A 96 51.41 18.41 -60.15
CA GLN A 96 51.13 17.27 -59.26
C GLN A 96 51.26 17.65 -57.79
N LEU A 97 52.31 18.40 -57.43
CA LEU A 97 52.48 18.91 -56.06
C LEU A 97 51.33 19.85 -55.66
N GLN A 98 50.84 20.69 -56.57
CA GLN A 98 49.68 21.55 -56.30
C GLN A 98 48.40 20.74 -56.09
N GLU A 99 48.18 19.68 -56.86
CA GLU A 99 47.04 18.77 -56.71
C GLU A 99 47.08 18.03 -55.38
N HIS A 100 48.20 17.39 -55.04
CA HIS A 100 48.37 16.74 -53.73
C HIS A 100 48.24 17.74 -52.57
N THR A 101 48.69 18.98 -52.74
CA THR A 101 48.47 20.02 -51.73
C THR A 101 46.99 20.35 -51.54
N ARG A 102 46.17 20.30 -52.60
CA ARG A 102 44.72 20.49 -52.51
C ARG A 102 44.05 19.29 -51.82
N GLU A 103 44.40 18.07 -52.21
CA GLU A 103 43.90 16.84 -51.59
C GLU A 103 44.20 16.80 -50.09
N LEU A 104 45.43 17.14 -49.69
CA LEU A 104 45.81 17.21 -48.28
C LEU A 104 45.01 18.25 -47.49
N ARG A 105 44.64 19.38 -48.11
CA ARG A 105 43.78 20.39 -47.48
C ARG A 105 42.36 19.88 -47.29
N GLU A 106 41.82 19.16 -48.26
CA GLU A 106 40.49 18.55 -48.16
C GLU A 106 40.45 17.46 -47.09
N LEU A 107 41.43 16.55 -47.08
CA LEU A 107 41.56 15.53 -46.04
C LEU A 107 41.68 16.15 -44.64
N ARG A 108 42.46 17.23 -44.51
CA ARG A 108 42.57 17.96 -43.24
C ARG A 108 41.22 18.54 -42.81
N ARG A 109 40.45 19.12 -43.74
CA ARG A 109 39.12 19.67 -43.43
C ARG A 109 38.16 18.58 -42.96
N ILE A 110 38.15 17.43 -43.62
CA ILE A 110 37.33 16.26 -43.21
C ILE A 110 37.76 15.77 -41.82
N ALA A 111 39.07 15.68 -41.56
CA ALA A 111 39.58 15.29 -40.25
C ALA A 111 39.17 16.27 -39.14
N GLU A 112 39.19 17.58 -39.41
CA GLU A 112 38.72 18.61 -38.48
C GLU A 112 37.21 18.49 -38.21
N GLU A 113 36.41 18.16 -39.23
CA GLU A 113 34.97 17.94 -39.11
C GLU A 113 34.65 16.68 -38.28
N HIS A 114 35.30 15.55 -38.57
CA HIS A 114 35.17 14.34 -37.77
C HIS A 114 35.61 14.56 -36.32
N THR A 115 36.65 15.37 -36.09
CA THR A 115 37.09 15.73 -34.73
C THR A 115 36.01 16.50 -33.97
N ARG A 116 35.32 17.44 -34.63
CA ARG A 116 34.19 18.18 -34.04
C ARG A 116 33.02 17.25 -33.72
N GLN A 117 32.65 16.37 -34.65
CA GLN A 117 31.60 15.38 -34.41
C GLN A 117 31.92 14.46 -33.23
N LEU A 118 33.17 13.99 -33.12
CA LEU A 118 33.61 13.20 -31.97
C LEU A 118 33.52 13.97 -30.64
N GLN A 119 33.82 15.27 -30.65
CA GLN A 119 33.67 16.12 -29.46
C GLN A 119 32.19 16.27 -29.06
N GLU A 120 31.30 16.50 -30.02
CA GLU A 120 29.85 16.58 -29.79
C GLU A 120 29.29 15.26 -29.22
N HIS A 121 29.64 14.12 -29.83
CA HIS A 121 29.24 12.83 -29.31
C HIS A 121 29.80 12.54 -27.91
N THR A 122 31.03 12.99 -27.63
CA THR A 122 31.62 12.86 -26.29
C THR A 122 30.84 13.68 -25.26
N GLN A 123 30.41 14.90 -25.60
CA GLN A 123 29.57 15.73 -24.74
C GLN A 123 28.20 15.08 -24.49
N GLN A 124 27.54 14.59 -25.55
CA GLN A 124 26.26 13.87 -25.43
C GLN A 124 26.39 12.63 -24.54
N LEU A 125 27.47 11.85 -24.68
CA LEU A 125 27.72 10.70 -23.82
C LEU A 125 27.93 11.10 -22.35
N GLN A 126 28.58 12.25 -22.09
CA GLN A 126 28.73 12.77 -20.72
C GLN A 126 27.37 13.18 -20.12
N GLU A 127 26.53 13.86 -20.90
CA GLU A 127 25.17 14.24 -20.47
C GLU A 127 24.31 13.00 -20.18
N HIS A 128 24.29 12.02 -21.08
CA HIS A 128 23.57 10.77 -20.85
C HIS A 128 24.11 10.00 -19.64
N THR A 129 25.43 10.02 -19.43
CA THR A 129 26.04 9.40 -18.23
C THR A 129 25.57 10.11 -16.96
N GLN A 130 25.45 11.43 -16.97
CA GLN A 130 24.92 12.18 -15.83
C GLN A 130 23.43 11.86 -15.58
N GLN A 131 22.61 11.85 -16.62
CA GLN A 131 21.19 11.47 -16.52
C GLN A 131 21.01 10.06 -15.94
N LEU A 132 21.84 9.09 -16.37
CA LEU A 132 21.81 7.73 -15.82
C LEU A 132 22.19 7.69 -14.33
N ARG A 133 23.13 8.53 -13.88
CA ARG A 133 23.47 8.64 -12.45
C ARG A 133 22.32 9.21 -11.64
N GLU A 134 21.65 10.24 -12.14
CA GLU A 134 20.48 10.84 -11.49
C GLU A 134 19.32 9.85 -11.39
N LEU A 135 18.99 9.15 -12.49
CA LEU A 135 17.97 8.10 -12.48
C LEU A 135 18.31 6.97 -11.51
N ARG A 136 19.58 6.58 -11.44
CA ARG A 136 20.04 5.57 -10.47
C ARG A 136 19.85 6.05 -9.03
N ALA A 137 20.19 7.30 -8.72
CA ALA A 137 20.00 7.85 -7.38
C ALA A 137 18.51 7.88 -6.98
N ILE A 138 17.62 8.26 -7.90
CA ILE A 138 16.17 8.23 -7.68
C ILE A 138 15.69 6.79 -7.44
N ALA A 139 16.16 5.83 -8.24
CA ALA A 139 15.81 4.42 -8.07
C ALA A 139 16.29 3.85 -6.72
N GLU A 140 17.49 4.22 -6.28
CA GLU A 140 18.02 3.84 -4.96
C GLU A 140 17.17 4.44 -3.82
N GLU A 141 16.72 5.69 -3.95
CA GLU A 141 15.84 6.34 -2.97
C GLU A 141 14.45 5.68 -2.92
N HIS A 142 13.83 5.42 -4.07
CA HIS A 142 12.56 4.68 -4.13
C HIS A 142 12.70 3.28 -3.52
N THR A 143 13.84 2.62 -3.72
CA THR A 143 14.12 1.31 -3.11
C THR A 143 14.16 1.40 -1.58
N ARG A 144 14.78 2.45 -1.02
CA ARG A 144 14.80 2.70 0.44
C ARG A 144 13.39 2.97 0.98
N GLN A 145 12.60 3.79 0.28
CA GLN A 145 11.22 4.06 0.66
C GLN A 145 10.37 2.79 0.68
N LEU A 146 10.52 1.92 -0.34
CA LEU A 146 9.83 0.63 -0.38
C LEU A 146 10.24 -0.29 0.78
N GLN A 147 11.51 -0.31 1.16
CA GLN A 147 11.99 -1.07 2.32
C GLN A 147 11.38 -0.56 3.63
N GLU A 148 11.30 0.76 3.81
CA GLU A 148 10.67 1.38 4.99
C GLU A 148 9.17 1.07 5.06
N HIS A 149 8.44 1.22 3.96
CA HIS A 149 7.02 0.84 3.91
C HIS A 149 6.81 -0.66 4.18
N THR A 150 7.71 -1.51 3.68
CA THR A 150 7.67 -2.96 3.98
C THR A 150 7.83 -3.22 5.47
N ARG A 151 8.75 -2.50 6.13
CA ARG A 151 8.95 -2.62 7.58
C ARG A 151 7.73 -2.17 8.37
N GLN A 152 7.14 -1.02 8.02
CA GLN A 152 5.92 -0.51 8.65
C GLN A 152 4.75 -1.49 8.48
N LEU A 153 4.58 -2.08 7.30
CA LEU A 153 3.56 -3.12 7.07
C LEU A 153 3.79 -4.36 7.93
N GLN A 154 5.05 -4.78 8.13
CA GLN A 154 5.37 -5.89 9.03
C GLN A 154 5.05 -5.57 10.50
N GLU A 155 5.30 -4.33 10.94
CA GLU A 155 4.95 -3.86 12.29
C GLU A 155 3.44 -3.85 12.50
N HIS A 156 2.67 -3.23 11.61
CA HIS A 156 1.21 -3.25 11.66
C HIS A 156 0.62 -4.67 11.58
N THR A 157 1.24 -5.57 10.82
CA THR A 157 0.81 -6.97 10.77
C THR A 157 0.98 -7.65 12.14
N LYS A 158 2.07 -7.37 12.87
CA LYS A 158 2.27 -7.89 14.24
C LYS A 158 1.26 -7.32 15.22
N GLU A 159 1.00 -6.01 15.16
CA GLU A 159 -0.01 -5.34 15.99
C GLU A 159 -1.41 -5.94 15.77
N LEU A 160 -1.80 -6.17 14.51
CA LEU A 160 -3.07 -6.81 14.18
C LEU A 160 -3.17 -8.25 14.70
N GLN A 161 -2.06 -9.01 14.66
CA GLN A 161 -2.03 -10.36 15.25
C GLN A 161 -2.20 -10.33 16.77
N GLU A 162 -1.61 -9.35 17.45
CA GLU A 162 -1.75 -9.18 18.89
C GLU A 162 -3.17 -8.75 19.28
N LEU A 163 -3.74 -7.76 18.59
CA LEU A 163 -5.13 -7.35 18.77
C LEU A 163 -6.10 -8.51 18.55
N ARG A 164 -5.86 -9.35 17.52
CA ARG A 164 -6.67 -10.54 17.28
C ARG A 164 -6.61 -11.51 18.45
N ARG A 165 -5.43 -11.75 19.05
CA ARG A 165 -5.31 -12.61 20.23
C ARG A 165 -6.09 -12.06 21.42
N ILE A 166 -6.01 -10.76 21.68
CA ILE A 166 -6.77 -10.09 22.75
C ILE A 166 -8.28 -10.26 22.52
N VAL A 167 -8.75 -10.05 21.29
CA VAL A 167 -10.18 -10.23 20.96
C VAL A 167 -10.62 -11.68 21.14
N GLU A 168 -9.81 -12.65 20.74
CA GLU A 168 -10.08 -14.08 20.96
C GLU A 168 -10.16 -14.42 22.46
N GLU A 169 -9.28 -13.84 23.29
CA GLU A 169 -9.29 -14.02 24.74
C GLU A 169 -10.53 -13.40 25.39
N HIS A 170 -10.85 -12.14 25.07
CA HIS A 170 -12.07 -11.48 25.56
C HIS A 170 -13.33 -12.23 25.13
N THR A 171 -13.36 -12.79 23.92
CA THR A 171 -14.48 -13.60 23.45
C THR A 171 -14.66 -14.85 24.31
N ARG A 172 -13.56 -15.53 24.68
CA ARG A 172 -13.62 -16.68 25.59
C ARG A 172 -14.11 -16.28 26.99
N GLN A 173 -13.64 -15.15 27.51
CA GLN A 173 -14.07 -14.64 28.81
C GLN A 173 -15.57 -14.29 28.82
N LEU A 174 -16.08 -13.64 27.77
CA LEU A 174 -17.51 -13.33 27.64
C LEU A 174 -18.36 -14.60 27.57
N LEU A 175 -17.92 -15.63 26.84
CA LEU A 175 -18.61 -16.91 26.78
C LEU A 175 -18.63 -17.62 28.15
N ALA A 176 -17.54 -17.55 28.92
CA ALA A 176 -17.50 -18.10 30.28
C ALA A 176 -18.47 -17.36 31.20
N LEU A 177 -18.43 -16.02 31.22
CA LEU A 177 -19.33 -15.20 32.02
C LEU A 177 -20.81 -15.42 31.65
N THR A 178 -21.11 -15.59 30.36
CA THR A 178 -22.47 -15.88 29.90
C THR A 178 -22.98 -17.21 30.46
N ARG A 179 -22.12 -18.23 30.57
CA ARG A 179 -22.48 -19.52 31.18
C ARG A 179 -22.73 -19.36 32.68
N GLU A 180 -21.85 -18.67 33.40
CA GLU A 180 -22.01 -18.41 34.84
C GLU A 180 -23.31 -17.65 35.15
N VAL A 181 -23.64 -16.63 34.36
CA VAL A 181 -24.91 -15.92 34.48
C VAL A 181 -26.11 -16.83 34.22
N GLY A 182 -25.98 -17.77 33.27
CA GLY A 182 -27.00 -18.80 33.01
C GLY A 182 -27.22 -19.73 34.21
N GLU A 183 -26.13 -20.22 34.81
CA GLU A 183 -26.18 -21.07 36.00
C GLU A 183 -26.78 -20.34 37.21
N LEU A 184 -26.38 -19.09 37.43
CA LEU A 184 -26.94 -18.24 38.50
C LEU A 184 -28.44 -18.01 38.31
N ARG A 185 -28.89 -17.74 37.07
CA ARG A 185 -30.33 -17.58 36.78
C ARG A 185 -31.13 -18.83 37.11
N GLU A 186 -30.62 -20.01 36.77
CA GLU A 186 -31.29 -21.27 37.09
C GLU A 186 -31.30 -21.52 38.60
N ALA A 187 -30.19 -21.22 39.29
CA ALA A 187 -30.14 -21.32 40.75
C ALA A 187 -31.17 -20.38 41.43
N VAL A 188 -31.32 -19.15 40.94
CA VAL A 188 -32.33 -18.20 41.42
C VAL A 188 -33.74 -18.73 41.19
N ARG A 189 -34.05 -19.26 40.00
CA ARG A 189 -35.37 -19.86 39.71
C ARG A 189 -35.70 -20.99 40.67
N VAL A 190 -34.75 -21.89 40.93
CA VAL A 190 -34.94 -23.00 41.89
C VAL A 190 -35.17 -22.47 43.31
N LEU A 191 -34.51 -21.39 43.71
CA LEU A 191 -34.72 -20.75 45.00
C LEU A 191 -36.10 -20.11 45.11
N GLU A 192 -36.56 -19.41 44.07
CA GLU A 192 -37.92 -18.85 44.00
C GLU A 192 -38.99 -19.94 44.19
N GLU A 193 -38.89 -21.04 43.44
CA GLU A 193 -39.84 -22.16 43.59
C GLU A 193 -39.83 -22.77 45.00
N ARG A 194 -38.67 -22.85 45.65
CA ARG A 194 -38.56 -23.35 47.02
C ARG A 194 -39.18 -22.38 48.01
N LEU A 195 -39.01 -21.08 47.80
CA LEU A 195 -39.59 -20.05 48.65
C LEU A 195 -41.12 -20.06 48.55
N ASP A 196 -41.68 -20.20 47.35
CA ASP A 196 -43.13 -20.32 47.15
C ASP A 196 -43.70 -21.54 47.87
N ARG A 197 -43.06 -22.71 47.76
CA ARG A 197 -43.47 -23.92 48.48
C ARG A 197 -43.36 -23.75 50.00
N LEU A 198 -42.33 -23.06 50.47
CA LEU A 198 -42.19 -22.76 51.90
C LEU A 198 -43.28 -21.81 52.38
N SER A 199 -43.60 -20.77 51.62
CA SER A 199 -44.70 -19.85 51.93
C SER A 199 -46.03 -20.61 52.06
N GLN A 200 -46.37 -21.45 51.09
CA GLN A 200 -47.59 -22.28 51.12
C GLN A 200 -47.63 -23.21 52.35
N ARG A 201 -46.50 -23.81 52.72
CA ARG A 201 -46.41 -24.66 53.92
C ARG A 201 -46.58 -23.86 55.21
N VAL A 202 -46.03 -22.65 55.27
CA VAL A 202 -46.21 -21.75 56.41
C VAL A 202 -47.67 -21.32 56.52
N ASP A 203 -48.31 -20.94 55.42
CA ASP A 203 -49.73 -20.56 55.39
C ASP A 203 -50.63 -21.71 55.87
N ALA A 204 -50.38 -22.95 55.38
CA ALA A 204 -51.10 -24.14 55.83
C ALA A 204 -50.88 -24.44 57.32
N ALA A 205 -49.64 -24.31 57.80
CA ALA A 205 -49.32 -24.54 59.21
C ALA A 205 -49.98 -23.47 60.12
N LEU A 206 -50.01 -22.21 59.69
CA LEU A 206 -50.69 -21.13 60.42
C LEU A 206 -52.20 -21.41 60.49
N GLY A 207 -52.82 -21.87 59.40
CA GLY A 207 -54.21 -22.30 59.39
C GLY A 207 -54.51 -23.38 60.43
N GLN A 208 -53.74 -24.47 60.43
CA GLN A 208 -53.90 -25.57 61.41
C GLN A 208 -53.70 -25.12 62.85
N VAL A 209 -52.68 -24.28 63.12
CA VAL A 209 -52.43 -23.74 64.46
C VAL A 209 -53.60 -22.87 64.93
N PHE A 210 -54.21 -22.11 64.02
CA PHE A 210 -55.35 -21.26 64.33
C PHE A 210 -56.60 -22.09 64.64
N GLU A 211 -56.88 -23.13 63.86
CA GLU A 211 -57.97 -24.09 64.11
C GLU A 211 -57.84 -24.78 65.49
N LEU A 212 -56.67 -25.32 65.81
CA LEU A 212 -56.40 -25.94 67.12
C LEU A 212 -56.59 -24.95 68.27
N ARG A 213 -56.17 -23.69 68.08
CA ARG A 213 -56.34 -22.64 69.09
C ARG A 213 -57.81 -22.30 69.28
N ALA A 214 -58.60 -22.24 68.20
CA ALA A 214 -60.04 -22.05 68.28
C ALA A 214 -60.69 -23.18 69.07
N GLN A 215 -60.42 -24.45 68.73
CA GLN A 215 -60.93 -25.60 69.48
C GLN A 215 -60.67 -25.50 71.00
N GLN A 216 -59.46 -25.07 71.39
CA GLN A 216 -59.07 -24.96 72.80
C GLN A 216 -59.63 -23.74 73.54
N ARG A 217 -59.72 -22.58 72.86
CA ARG A 217 -60.00 -21.29 73.52
C ARG A 217 -61.37 -20.71 73.19
N LEU A 218 -62.17 -21.32 72.31
CA LEU A 218 -63.47 -20.78 71.90
C LEU A 218 -64.42 -20.55 73.08
N SER A 219 -64.39 -21.43 74.08
CA SER A 219 -65.16 -21.25 75.32
C SER A 219 -64.69 -20.06 76.16
N SER A 220 -63.40 -19.73 76.13
CA SER A 220 -62.85 -18.53 76.77
C SER A 220 -63.19 -17.27 75.98
N TRP A 221 -63.25 -17.38 74.65
CA TRP A 221 -63.56 -16.25 73.78
C TRP A 221 -65.04 -15.88 73.86
N LEU A 222 -65.93 -16.84 73.67
CA LEU A 222 -67.39 -16.61 73.61
C LEU A 222 -68.10 -16.90 74.94
N GLY A 223 -67.41 -17.28 76.00
CA GLY A 223 -68.01 -17.59 77.31
C GLY A 223 -68.74 -16.41 77.98
N ARG A 224 -68.45 -15.18 77.53
CA ARG A 224 -69.21 -13.97 77.90
C ARG A 224 -70.60 -13.91 77.28
N LEU A 225 -70.82 -14.63 76.17
CA LEU A 225 -72.04 -14.61 75.36
C LEU A 225 -72.85 -15.91 75.58
N VAL A 226 -72.17 -17.06 75.57
CA VAL A 226 -72.77 -18.39 75.65
C VAL A 226 -72.22 -19.16 76.86
N ARG A 227 -73.10 -19.72 77.69
CA ARG A 227 -72.75 -20.55 78.85
C ARG A 227 -72.84 -22.04 78.50
N GLY A 228 -72.07 -22.84 79.23
CA GLY A 228 -72.12 -24.31 79.14
C GLY A 228 -71.72 -24.86 77.77
N MET A 229 -70.81 -24.16 77.07
CA MET A 229 -70.42 -24.49 75.70
C MET A 229 -69.81 -25.89 75.60
N ARG A 230 -70.36 -26.71 74.71
CA ARG A 230 -69.75 -27.95 74.22
C ARG A 230 -69.29 -27.69 72.80
N VAL A 231 -67.98 -27.58 72.61
CA VAL A 231 -67.33 -27.34 71.31
C VAL A 231 -66.83 -28.67 70.78
N ARG A 232 -67.31 -29.09 69.62
CA ARG A 232 -66.89 -30.34 68.95
C ARG A 232 -66.97 -30.19 67.43
N PRO A 233 -66.18 -30.95 66.65
CA PRO A 233 -66.36 -31.01 65.21
C PRO A 233 -67.73 -31.60 64.83
N PRO A 234 -68.29 -31.27 63.65
CA PRO A 234 -69.63 -31.72 63.24
C PRO A 234 -69.83 -33.24 63.27
N GLY A 235 -68.81 -34.02 62.89
CA GLY A 235 -68.89 -35.49 62.87
C GLY A 235 -69.15 -36.11 64.25
N GLU A 236 -68.71 -35.47 65.34
CA GLU A 236 -69.01 -35.96 66.69
C GLU A 236 -70.48 -35.74 67.11
N TRP A 237 -71.23 -34.94 66.34
CA TRP A 237 -72.64 -34.69 66.56
C TRP A 237 -73.55 -35.49 65.61
N GLU A 238 -72.99 -36.41 64.81
CA GLU A 238 -73.71 -37.19 63.79
C GLU A 238 -74.99 -37.85 64.32
N GLN A 239 -74.95 -38.45 65.52
CA GLN A 239 -76.12 -39.08 66.13
C GLN A 239 -77.24 -38.07 66.46
N GLU A 240 -76.88 -36.83 66.83
CA GLU A 240 -77.85 -35.78 67.19
C GLU A 240 -78.44 -35.10 65.95
N PHE A 241 -77.64 -34.97 64.89
CA PHE A 241 -78.02 -34.23 63.69
C PHE A 241 -78.55 -35.09 62.54
N ARG A 242 -78.09 -36.32 62.33
CA ARG A 242 -78.60 -37.17 61.23
C ARG A 242 -80.11 -37.47 61.35
N ALA A 243 -80.64 -37.46 62.56
CA ALA A 243 -82.09 -37.60 62.79
C ALA A 243 -82.88 -36.31 62.49
N ARG A 244 -82.22 -35.15 62.47
CA ARG A 244 -82.84 -33.80 62.32
C ARG A 244 -82.57 -33.18 60.94
N LEU A 245 -81.42 -33.49 60.36
CA LEU A 245 -80.93 -33.10 59.05
C LEU A 245 -80.84 -34.37 58.22
N GLY A 246 -81.39 -34.36 57.00
CA GLY A 246 -81.17 -35.46 56.05
C GLY A 246 -79.68 -35.59 55.68
N ASP A 247 -79.29 -36.73 55.13
CA ASP A 247 -77.88 -37.05 54.84
C ASP A 247 -77.20 -35.95 53.98
N GLU A 248 -77.84 -35.46 52.92
CA GLU A 248 -77.27 -34.39 52.07
C GLU A 248 -77.08 -33.04 52.78
N ALA A 249 -77.90 -32.74 53.79
CA ALA A 249 -77.78 -31.50 54.57
C ALA A 249 -76.72 -31.65 55.67
N PHE A 250 -76.58 -32.84 56.23
CA PHE A 250 -75.53 -33.14 57.19
C PHE A 250 -74.16 -33.22 56.53
N ASP A 251 -74.04 -33.82 55.34
CA ASP A 251 -72.78 -33.88 54.59
C ASP A 251 -72.21 -32.49 54.31
N ARG A 252 -73.08 -31.53 53.96
CA ARG A 252 -72.66 -30.11 53.79
C ARG A 252 -72.23 -29.45 55.10
N LEU A 253 -72.80 -29.88 56.23
CA LEU A 253 -72.43 -29.37 57.55
C LEU A 253 -71.12 -29.98 58.07
N LEU A 254 -70.74 -31.17 57.59
CA LEU A 254 -69.46 -31.81 57.95
C LEU A 254 -68.25 -30.96 57.57
N ASP A 255 -68.41 -30.09 56.57
CA ASP A 255 -67.37 -29.14 56.15
C ASP A 255 -67.16 -27.99 57.14
N ALA A 256 -67.99 -27.83 58.18
CA ALA A 256 -67.77 -26.81 59.21
C ALA A 256 -66.66 -27.22 60.18
N ASP A 257 -65.84 -26.27 60.61
CA ASP A 257 -64.74 -26.60 61.52
C ASP A 257 -65.26 -27.00 62.90
N LEU A 258 -66.20 -26.22 63.46
CA LEU A 258 -66.75 -26.48 64.80
C LEU A 258 -68.25 -26.23 64.88
N LEU A 259 -68.92 -27.11 65.63
CA LEU A 259 -70.26 -26.91 66.15
C LEU A 259 -70.21 -26.74 67.65
N VAL A 260 -70.85 -25.66 68.12
CA VAL A 260 -70.93 -25.35 69.53
C VAL A 260 -72.37 -25.41 70.00
N ARG A 261 -72.65 -26.27 70.98
CA ARG A 261 -73.92 -26.26 71.71
C ARG A 261 -73.76 -25.50 73.02
N GLY A 262 -74.65 -24.57 73.31
CA GLY A 262 -74.66 -23.87 74.59
C GLY A 262 -76.00 -23.22 74.89
N ARG A 263 -76.00 -22.35 75.91
CA ARG A 263 -77.18 -21.58 76.32
C ARG A 263 -76.83 -20.10 76.38
N LEU A 264 -77.77 -19.26 75.98
CA LEU A 264 -77.53 -17.82 76.01
C LEU A 264 -77.44 -17.32 77.45
N ARG A 265 -76.43 -16.52 77.74
CA ARG A 265 -76.22 -16.01 79.10
C ARG A 265 -77.37 -15.09 79.59
N ASN A 266 -78.08 -14.47 78.67
CA ASN A 266 -79.21 -13.58 78.96
C ASN A 266 -80.57 -14.34 79.04
N ASP A 267 -80.61 -15.60 78.63
CA ASP A 267 -81.79 -16.48 78.66
C ASP A 267 -81.33 -17.93 78.82
N ASP A 268 -81.14 -18.36 80.08
CA ASP A 268 -80.60 -19.68 80.44
C ASP A 268 -81.53 -20.85 80.00
N ALA A 269 -82.75 -20.58 79.53
CA ALA A 269 -83.65 -21.60 78.97
C ALA A 269 -83.44 -21.81 77.45
N ARG A 270 -82.83 -20.85 76.75
CA ARG A 270 -82.70 -20.86 75.29
C ARG A 270 -81.38 -21.50 74.85
N GLU A 271 -81.50 -22.70 74.29
CA GLU A 271 -80.38 -23.40 73.65
C GLU A 271 -80.00 -22.70 72.34
N VAL A 272 -78.70 -22.51 72.13
CA VAL A 272 -78.14 -21.92 70.91
C VAL A 272 -77.02 -22.80 70.37
N TRP A 273 -76.99 -22.90 69.05
CA TRP A 273 -75.96 -23.56 68.28
C TRP A 273 -75.10 -22.51 67.58
N LEU A 274 -73.78 -22.60 67.68
CA LEU A 274 -72.87 -21.80 66.87
C LEU A 274 -72.27 -22.71 65.80
N VAL A 275 -72.36 -22.30 64.54
CA VAL A 275 -71.60 -22.92 63.45
C VAL A 275 -70.41 -22.04 63.17
N VAL A 276 -69.22 -22.61 63.28
CA VAL A 276 -67.98 -21.86 63.32
C VAL A 276 -67.08 -22.28 62.18
N GLU A 277 -66.64 -21.30 61.40
CA GLU A 277 -65.52 -21.41 60.46
C GLU A 277 -64.29 -20.71 61.04
N VAL A 278 -63.12 -21.28 60.81
CA VAL A 278 -61.84 -20.86 61.37
C VAL A 278 -60.81 -20.72 60.25
N SER A 279 -60.53 -19.48 59.86
CA SER A 279 -59.58 -19.18 58.78
C SER A 279 -58.52 -18.19 59.23
N TRP A 280 -57.25 -18.39 58.83
CA TRP A 280 -56.20 -17.42 59.13
C TRP A 280 -56.52 -16.04 58.51
N VAL A 281 -57.03 -16.02 57.27
CA VAL A 281 -57.51 -14.83 56.57
C VAL A 281 -58.94 -15.09 56.11
N ILE A 282 -59.89 -14.40 56.73
CA ILE A 282 -61.31 -14.54 56.43
C ILE A 282 -61.63 -13.85 55.11
N ASP A 283 -62.12 -14.61 54.14
CA ASP A 283 -62.61 -14.12 52.85
C ASP A 283 -64.15 -14.21 52.73
N LEU A 284 -64.69 -13.85 51.56
CA LEU A 284 -66.13 -13.88 51.30
C LEU A 284 -66.73 -15.28 51.42
N ARG A 285 -65.99 -16.32 51.00
CA ARG A 285 -66.46 -17.71 50.99
C ARG A 285 -66.61 -18.23 52.42
N ASP A 286 -65.71 -17.86 53.31
CA ASP A 286 -65.78 -18.23 54.72
C ASP A 286 -67.08 -17.71 55.36
N VAL A 287 -67.47 -16.48 55.03
CA VAL A 287 -68.70 -15.85 55.52
C VAL A 287 -69.95 -16.48 54.89
N ASP A 288 -69.95 -16.74 53.58
CA ASP A 288 -71.06 -17.40 52.89
C ASP A 288 -71.31 -18.82 53.41
N ARG A 289 -70.25 -19.60 53.68
CA ARG A 289 -70.35 -20.97 54.19
C ARG A 289 -71.04 -21.02 55.54
N VAL A 290 -70.64 -20.18 56.49
CA VAL A 290 -71.28 -20.17 57.81
C VAL A 290 -72.74 -19.73 57.75
N LEU A 291 -73.09 -18.82 56.84
CA LEU A 291 -74.47 -18.41 56.60
C LEU A 291 -75.31 -19.56 56.04
N GLU A 292 -74.79 -20.30 55.06
CA GLU A 292 -75.45 -21.50 54.52
C GLU A 292 -75.69 -22.52 55.62
N TRP A 293 -74.66 -22.85 56.40
CA TRP A 293 -74.78 -23.85 57.47
C TRP A 293 -75.71 -23.44 58.60
N ALA A 294 -75.68 -22.17 59.01
CA ALA A 294 -76.62 -21.65 59.99
C ALA A 294 -78.06 -21.75 59.47
N ALA A 295 -78.29 -21.49 58.17
CA ALA A 295 -79.60 -21.67 57.54
C ALA A 295 -80.05 -23.15 57.53
N LEU A 296 -79.15 -24.09 57.26
CA LEU A 296 -79.44 -25.53 57.32
C LEU A 296 -79.87 -25.95 58.73
N LEU A 297 -79.14 -25.55 59.76
CA LEU A 297 -79.49 -25.87 61.15
C LEU A 297 -80.83 -25.25 61.56
N ARG A 298 -81.13 -24.04 61.08
CA ARG A 298 -82.42 -23.38 61.34
C ARG A 298 -83.58 -24.07 60.65
N ALA A 299 -83.38 -24.57 59.42
CA ALA A 299 -84.39 -25.37 58.73
C ALA A 299 -84.74 -26.65 59.52
N ALA A 300 -83.81 -27.18 60.31
CA ALA A 300 -84.05 -28.29 61.25
C ALA A 300 -84.64 -27.87 62.61
N GLY A 301 -85.07 -26.61 62.76
CA GLY A 301 -85.74 -26.09 63.96
C GLY A 301 -84.80 -25.69 65.10
N LEU A 302 -83.51 -25.53 64.83
CA LEU A 302 -82.52 -25.14 65.83
C LEU A 302 -82.24 -23.63 65.77
N THR A 303 -81.94 -23.04 66.91
CA THR A 303 -81.42 -21.66 66.96
C THR A 303 -79.94 -21.69 66.64
N ALA A 304 -79.56 -21.39 65.40
CA ALA A 304 -78.17 -21.44 64.95
C ALA A 304 -77.63 -20.06 64.55
N VAL A 305 -76.42 -19.76 65.03
CA VAL A 305 -75.71 -18.50 64.81
C VAL A 305 -74.45 -18.78 63.97
N PRO A 306 -74.28 -18.07 62.83
CA PRO A 306 -73.07 -18.17 62.03
C PRO A 306 -71.93 -17.38 62.69
N VAL A 307 -70.76 -18.02 62.81
CA VAL A 307 -69.56 -17.44 63.43
C VAL A 307 -68.35 -17.68 62.53
N VAL A 308 -67.56 -16.65 62.25
CA VAL A 308 -66.25 -16.80 61.60
C VAL A 308 -65.15 -16.28 62.52
N LEU A 309 -64.11 -17.08 62.70
CA LEU A 309 -62.94 -16.75 63.48
C LEU A 309 -61.74 -16.60 62.56
N GLY A 310 -60.92 -15.57 62.80
CA GLY A 310 -59.71 -15.38 61.99
C GLY A 310 -58.74 -14.35 62.52
N SER A 311 -57.54 -14.28 61.95
CA SER A 311 -56.56 -13.27 62.35
C SER A 311 -56.70 -11.97 61.56
N ARG A 312 -57.22 -12.08 60.32
CA ARG A 312 -57.44 -10.98 59.39
C ARG A 312 -58.77 -11.18 58.68
N LEU A 313 -59.41 -10.08 58.32
CA LEU A 313 -60.70 -10.06 57.62
C LEU A 313 -60.58 -9.14 56.41
N THR A 314 -60.89 -9.67 55.22
CA THR A 314 -60.93 -8.85 54.00
C THR A 314 -62.06 -7.82 54.07
N ASP A 315 -61.92 -6.71 53.34
CA ASP A 315 -62.89 -5.63 53.38
C ASP A 315 -64.25 -6.07 52.82
N GLU A 316 -64.25 -6.92 51.80
CA GLU A 316 -65.45 -7.50 51.21
C GLU A 316 -66.18 -8.42 52.20
N ALA A 317 -65.44 -9.32 52.87
CA ALA A 317 -65.98 -10.21 53.89
C ALA A 317 -66.57 -9.43 55.08
N ARG A 318 -65.92 -8.33 55.47
CA ARG A 318 -66.42 -7.43 56.53
C ARG A 318 -67.79 -6.86 56.19
N LEU A 319 -67.97 -6.37 54.96
CA LEU A 319 -69.24 -5.80 54.52
C LEU A 319 -70.36 -6.85 54.52
N LEU A 320 -70.07 -8.04 53.99
CA LEU A 320 -71.03 -9.15 53.96
C LEU A 320 -71.43 -9.60 55.36
N ALA A 321 -70.45 -9.84 56.24
CA ALA A 321 -70.71 -10.27 57.60
C ALA A 321 -71.54 -9.24 58.39
N GLN A 322 -71.28 -7.95 58.21
CA GLN A 322 -72.08 -6.88 58.82
C GLN A 322 -73.50 -6.81 58.29
N ARG A 323 -73.68 -6.98 56.97
CA ARG A 323 -75.01 -7.01 56.32
C ARG A 323 -75.84 -8.20 56.81
N ASP A 324 -75.23 -9.38 56.87
CA ASP A 324 -75.93 -10.63 57.13
C ASP A 324 -75.92 -11.11 58.58
N GLY A 325 -75.34 -10.30 59.47
CA GLY A 325 -75.31 -10.56 60.90
C GLY A 325 -74.53 -11.82 61.23
N VAL A 326 -73.35 -11.98 60.64
CA VAL A 326 -72.39 -13.02 61.01
C VAL A 326 -71.52 -12.49 62.15
N LEU A 327 -71.36 -13.30 63.19
CA LEU A 327 -70.42 -12.96 64.26
C LEU A 327 -69.00 -13.17 63.73
N VAL A 328 -68.25 -12.09 63.57
CA VAL A 328 -66.84 -12.17 63.17
C VAL A 328 -65.98 -11.81 64.35
N GLU A 329 -65.12 -12.74 64.76
CA GLU A 329 -64.15 -12.50 65.83
C GLU A 329 -62.75 -12.56 65.23
N ALA A 330 -62.09 -11.41 65.22
CA ALA A 330 -60.75 -11.27 64.67
C ALA A 330 -59.78 -10.61 65.65
N ASP A 331 -59.01 -11.43 66.37
CA ASP A 331 -57.81 -11.01 67.11
C ASP A 331 -57.02 -12.24 67.62
N GLU A 332 -55.69 -12.15 67.62
CA GLU A 332 -54.82 -13.13 68.26
C GLU A 332 -54.88 -13.07 69.80
N GLN A 333 -55.34 -11.95 70.37
CA GLN A 333 -55.19 -11.66 71.79
C GLN A 333 -56.48 -11.25 72.53
N SER A 334 -57.52 -10.71 71.88
CA SER A 334 -58.73 -10.23 72.57
C SER A 334 -60.04 -10.33 71.77
N VAL A 335 -61.14 -10.59 72.46
CA VAL A 335 -62.46 -10.80 71.82
C VAL A 335 -63.15 -9.46 71.59
N ARG A 336 -63.53 -9.17 70.34
CA ARG A 336 -64.37 -8.01 69.99
C ARG A 336 -65.80 -8.50 69.78
N SER A 337 -66.64 -8.35 70.80
CA SER A 337 -68.07 -8.67 70.72
C SER A 337 -68.90 -7.68 69.86
N GLU A 338 -68.25 -7.00 68.90
CA GLU A 338 -68.89 -6.03 68.03
C GLU A 338 -69.91 -6.73 67.13
N GLY A 339 -71.17 -6.29 67.20
CA GLY A 339 -72.24 -6.84 66.37
C GLY A 339 -72.99 -8.04 66.98
N TRP A 340 -72.60 -8.55 68.15
CA TRP A 340 -73.33 -9.63 68.83
C TRP A 340 -74.82 -9.29 69.03
N GLU A 341 -75.15 -8.05 69.42
CA GLU A 341 -76.54 -7.63 69.63
C GLU A 341 -77.37 -7.78 68.35
N ARG A 342 -76.84 -7.35 67.20
CA ARG A 342 -77.48 -7.51 65.89
C ARG A 342 -77.60 -8.97 65.45
N VAL A 343 -76.54 -9.75 65.71
CA VAL A 343 -76.51 -11.20 65.43
C VAL A 343 -77.58 -11.90 66.27
N GLN A 344 -77.70 -11.56 67.55
CA GLN A 344 -78.70 -12.11 68.46
C GLN A 344 -80.12 -11.72 68.01
N GLU A 345 -80.37 -10.46 67.68
CA GLU A 345 -81.69 -10.03 67.14
C GLU A 345 -82.09 -10.78 65.87
N ARG A 346 -81.13 -11.10 65.00
CA ARG A 346 -81.42 -11.75 63.70
C ARG A 346 -81.56 -13.27 63.78
N TRP A 347 -80.70 -13.91 64.58
CA TRP A 347 -80.54 -15.37 64.55
C TRP A 347 -81.09 -16.06 65.78
N VAL A 348 -81.21 -15.34 66.90
CA VAL A 348 -81.73 -15.88 68.13
C VAL A 348 -83.20 -15.56 68.31
N ALA A 349 -83.68 -14.36 67.95
CA ALA A 349 -85.09 -13.98 68.10
C ALA A 349 -86.02 -14.99 67.41
#